data_AF-A0A2V7CCN5-F1
#
_entry.id   AF-A0A2V7CCN5-F1
#
_cell.length_a   1.000
_cell.length_b   1.000
_cell.length_c   1.000
_cell.angle_alpha   90.00
_cell.angle_beta   90.00
_cell.angle_gamma   90.00
#
_symmetry.space_group_name_H-M   'P 1'
#
loop_
_entity.id
_entity.type
_entity.pdbx_description
1 polymer ?
#
loop_
_entity_poly.entity_id
_entity_poly.type
_entity_poly.pdbx_seq_one_letter_code
_entity_poly.pdbx_strand_id
1 'polypeptide(L)' 'MPDEPVVPFGLAGAYLHAGQPESAADEYREAIRLRPDYSAAHRGLGRALERAGLIAEVRAAYQQGLEVDREGDRSERH' A
#
# COMPACT_ATOMS: atom_id res chain seq x y z
N MET A 1 16.91 5.11 -20.07
CA MET A 1 15.83 5.48 -19.14
C MET A 1 15.38 4.23 -18.41
N PRO A 2 15.99 3.83 -17.28
CA PRO A 2 15.33 2.91 -16.34
C PRO A 2 14.88 3.76 -15.15
N ASP A 3 13.70 3.65 -14.57
CA ASP A 3 12.79 2.55 -14.38
C ASP A 3 11.47 3.29 -14.17
N GLU A 4 10.54 3.23 -15.13
CA GLU A 4 9.19 3.73 -14.85
C GLU A 4 8.63 2.74 -13.83
N PRO A 5 8.40 3.13 -12.56
CA PRO A 5 7.91 2.18 -11.57
C PRO A 5 6.48 1.85 -11.99
N VAL A 6 6.33 0.74 -12.70
CA VAL A 6 5.03 0.14 -13.01
C VAL A 6 4.47 -0.26 -11.67
N VAL A 7 3.69 0.64 -11.06
CA VAL A 7 3.09 0.43 -9.75
C VAL A 7 2.20 -0.81 -9.88
N PRO A 8 2.54 -1.95 -9.27
CA PRO A 8 1.81 -3.20 -9.48
C PRO A 8 0.45 -3.24 -8.74
N PHE A 9 -0.09 -2.07 -8.41
CA PHE A 9 -1.38 -1.86 -7.75
C PHE A 9 -2.53 -2.66 -8.39
N GLY A 10 -2.51 -2.81 -9.72
CA GLY A 10 -3.51 -3.62 -10.43
C GLY A 10 -3.42 -5.12 -10.13
N LEU A 11 -2.22 -5.66 -9.96
CA LEU A 11 -1.98 -7.07 -9.60
C LEU A 11 -2.36 -7.33 -8.14
N ALA A 12 -2.04 -6.39 -7.24
CA ALA A 12 -2.40 -6.50 -5.84
C ALA A 12 -3.93 -6.65 -5.63
N GLY A 13 -4.72 -5.92 -6.42
CA GLY A 13 -6.18 -6.09 -6.44
C GLY A 13 -6.61 -7.48 -6.91
N ALA A 14 -5.98 -8.00 -7.97
CA ALA A 14 -6.27 -9.33 -8.50
C ALA A 14 -5.95 -10.44 -7.49
N TYR A 15 -4.84 -10.34 -6.77
CA TYR A 15 -4.48 -11.28 -5.70
C TYR A 15 -5.51 -11.29 -4.55
N LEU A 16 -6.07 -10.13 -4.19
CA LEU A 16 -7.16 -10.07 -3.21
C LEU A 16 -8.43 -10.78 -3.69
N HIS A 17 -8.75 -10.67 -4.98
CA HIS A 17 -9.87 -11.38 -5.57
C HIS A 17 -9.62 -12.88 -5.71
N ALA A 18 -8.36 -13.28 -5.94
CA ALA A 18 -7.92 -14.67 -5.98
C ALA A 18 -7.86 -15.34 -4.60
N GLY A 19 -8.12 -14.60 -3.51
CA GLY A 19 -8.01 -15.13 -2.14
C GLY A 19 -6.56 -15.31 -1.69
N GLN A 20 -5.62 -14.58 -2.30
CA GLN A 20 -4.19 -14.57 -1.98
C GLN A 20 -3.80 -13.23 -1.33
N PRO A 21 -4.29 -12.93 -0.12
CA PRO A 21 -4.03 -11.64 0.53
C PRO A 21 -2.54 -11.43 0.87
N GLU A 22 -1.77 -12.50 1.05
CA GLU A 22 -0.34 -12.44 1.35
C GLU A 22 0.45 -11.90 0.14
N SER A 23 0.19 -12.44 -1.05
CA SER A 23 0.80 -11.94 -2.30
C SER A 23 0.37 -10.52 -2.60
N ALA A 24 -0.90 -10.17 -2.34
CA ALA A 24 -1.36 -8.79 -2.49
C ALA A 24 -0.60 -7.81 -1.57
N ALA A 25 -0.32 -8.20 -0.33
CA ALA A 25 0.43 -7.39 0.61
C ALA A 25 1.86 -7.13 0.14
N ASP A 26 2.51 -8.13 -0.47
CA ASP A 26 3.87 -7.99 -1.02
C ASP A 26 3.91 -6.97 -2.17
N GLU A 27 2.95 -7.06 -3.10
CA GLU A 27 2.81 -6.10 -4.20
C GLU A 27 2.54 -4.67 -3.71
N TYR A 28 1.71 -4.51 -2.67
CA TYR A 28 1.48 -3.19 -2.05
C TYR A 28 2.72 -2.68 -1.32
N ARG A 29 3.50 -3.55 -0.67
CA ARG A 29 4.76 -3.17 -0.02
C ARG A 29 5.77 -2.66 -1.05
N GLU A 30 5.90 -3.32 -2.20
CA GLU A 30 6.80 -2.83 -3.25
C GLU A 30 6.31 -1.50 -3.84
N ALA A 31 4.99 -1.35 -4.04
CA ALA A 31 4.41 -0.07 -4.45
C ALA A 31 4.71 1.08 -3.45
N ILE A 32 4.68 0.80 -2.14
CA ILE A 32 5.06 1.74 -1.08
C ILE A 32 6.57 1.99 -1.10
N ARG A 33 7.40 0.98 -1.39
CA ARG A 33 8.85 1.12 -1.48
C ARG A 33 9.26 2.04 -2.64
N LEU A 34 8.55 1.94 -3.76
CA LEU A 34 8.75 2.76 -4.95
C LEU A 34 8.15 4.16 -4.77
N ARG A 35 6.97 4.25 -4.16
CA ARG A 35 6.31 5.53 -3.83
C ARG A 35 5.80 5.51 -2.40
N PRO A 36 6.62 5.96 -1.42
CA PRO A 36 6.21 6.00 -0.02
C PRO A 36 5.00 6.91 0.20
N ASP A 37 4.86 7.94 -0.63
CA ASP A 37 3.71 8.86 -0.66
C ASP A 37 2.42 8.30 -1.27
N TYR A 38 2.40 7.03 -1.68
CA TYR A 38 1.26 6.48 -2.39
C TYR A 38 0.17 5.98 -1.43
N SER A 39 -0.69 6.90 -0.96
CA SER A 39 -1.80 6.63 -0.03
C SER A 39 -2.70 5.48 -0.48
N ALA A 40 -2.88 5.26 -1.79
CA ALA A 40 -3.68 4.17 -2.32
C ALA A 40 -3.05 2.79 -2.07
N ALA A 41 -1.72 2.66 -2.11
CA ALA A 41 -1.04 1.40 -1.78
C ALA A 41 -1.07 1.11 -0.28
N HIS A 42 -0.94 2.11 0.59
CA HIS A 42 -1.11 1.92 2.04
C HIS A 42 -2.51 1.42 2.40
N ARG A 43 -3.56 2.00 1.80
CA ARG A 43 -4.94 1.50 1.96
C ARG A 43 -5.12 0.09 1.42
N GLY A 44 -4.50 -0.21 0.27
CA GLY A 44 -4.50 -1.54 -0.33
C GLY A 44 -3.84 -2.59 0.56
N LEU A 45 -2.67 -2.25 1.13
CA LEU A 45 -1.93 -3.09 2.07
C LEU A 45 -2.78 -3.40 3.31
N GLY A 46 -3.44 -2.39 3.89
CA GLY A 46 -4.34 -2.57 5.01
C GLY A 46 -5.46 -3.58 4.69
N ARG A 47 -6.12 -3.42 3.54
CA ARG A 47 -7.19 -4.34 3.09
C ARG A 47 -6.69 -5.76 2.83
N ALA A 48 -5.45 -5.90 2.36
CA ALA A 48 -4.80 -7.19 2.19
C ALA A 48 -4.51 -7.87 3.53
N LEU A 49 -3.93 -7.15 4.47
CA LEU A 49 -3.63 -7.65 5.81
C LEU A 49 -4.92 -8.00 6.60
N GLU A 50 -6.01 -7.25 6.40
CA GLU A 50 -7.32 -7.57 6.97
C GLU A 50 -7.84 -8.92 6.46
N ARG A 51 -7.72 -9.16 5.15
CA ARG A 51 -8.09 -10.45 4.54
C ARG A 51 -7.17 -11.60 4.94
N ALA A 52 -5.90 -11.33 5.22
CA ALA A 52 -4.96 -12.30 5.76
C ALA A 52 -5.22 -12.64 7.24
N GLY A 53 -6.10 -11.89 7.93
CA GLY A 53 -6.33 -12.03 9.37
C GLY A 53 -5.20 -11.47 10.24
N LEU A 54 -4.24 -10.75 9.65
CA LEU A 54 -3.08 -10.15 10.32
C LEU A 54 -3.44 -8.78 10.89
N ILE A 55 -4.45 -8.74 11.77
CA ILE A 55 -5.02 -7.51 12.36
C ILE A 55 -3.95 -6.64 13.06
N ALA A 56 -2.89 -7.26 13.60
CA ALA A 56 -1.77 -6.54 14.22
C ALA A 56 -0.97 -5.71 13.20
N GLU A 57 -0.71 -6.25 12.01
CA GLU A 57 0.01 -5.54 10.94
C GLU A 57 -0.89 -4.52 10.22
N VAL A 58 -2.21 -4.76 10.15
CA VAL A 58 -3.18 -3.82 9.57
C VAL A 58 -3.07 -2.45 10.23
N ARG A 59 -3.06 -2.41 11.57
CA ARG A 59 -3.00 -1.14 12.33
C ARG A 59 -1.73 -0.36 12.01
N ALA A 60 -0.59 -1.03 11.94
CA ALA A 60 0.68 -0.37 11.62
C ALA A 60 0.65 0.21 10.19
N ALA A 61 0.16 -0.55 9.21
CA ALA A 61 0.04 -0.10 7.82
C ALA A 61 -0.93 1.08 7.65
N TYR A 62 -2.09 1.04 8.32
CA TYR A 62 -3.06 2.14 8.30
C TYR A 62 -2.49 3.40 8.96
N GLN A 63 -1.78 3.27 10.08
CA GLN A 63 -1.15 4.41 10.74
C GLN A 63 -0.10 5.07 9.86
N GLN A 64 0.75 4.28 9.19
CA GLN A 64 1.75 4.78 8.24
C GLN A 64 1.08 5.50 7.05
N GLY A 65 0.03 4.93 6.48
CA GLY A 65 -0.71 5.57 5.38
C GLY A 65 -1.36 6.90 5.76
N LEU A 66 -1.90 7.01 6.98
CA LEU A 66 -2.47 8.26 7.49
C LEU A 66 -1.40 9.31 7.78
N GLU A 67 -0.22 8.90 8.22
CA GLU A 67 0.91 9.80 8.46
C GLU A 67 1.45 10.37 7.15
N VAL A 68 1.57 9.52 6.12
CA VAL A 68 1.93 9.90 4.75
C VAL A 68 0.91 10.86 4.13
N ASP A 69 -0.39 10.55 4.21
CA ASP A 69 -1.44 11.42 3.67
C ASP A 69 -1.41 12.81 4.32
N ARG A 70 -1.10 12.86 5.63
CA ARG A 70 -0.96 14.10 6.40
C ARG A 70 0.33 14.87 6.11
N GLU A 71 1.40 14.18 5.72
CA GLU A 71 2.67 14.77 5.30
C GLU A 71 2.58 15.30 3.85
N GLY A 72 1.94 14.55 2.94
CA GLY A 72 1.69 14.96 1.57
C GLY A 72 0.90 16.27 1.49
N ASP A 73 -0.17 16.39 2.28
CA ASP A 73 -0.98 17.63 2.38
C ASP A 73 -0.20 18.81 3.00
N ARG A 74 0.78 18.52 3.87
CA ARG A 74 1.66 19.53 4.47
C ARG A 74 2.73 20.02 3.49
N SER A 75 3.20 19.15 2.59
CA SER A 75 4.25 19.45 1.62
C SER A 75 3.78 20.36 0.47
N GLU A 76 2.47 20.44 0.21
CA GLU A 76 1.90 21.36 -0.79
C GLU A 76 1.75 22.81 -0.30
N ARG A 77 2.10 23.11 0.96
CA ARG A 77 2.18 24.48 1.49
C ARG A 77 3.63 24.97 1.58
N HIS A 78 4.28 25.24 0.46
CA HIS A 78 5.41 26.16 0.42
C HIS A 78 5.47 26.96 -0.89
#